data_AF-A0A6G3XGN4-F1
#
_entry.id   AF-A0A6G3XGN4-F1
#
_cell.length_a   1.000
_cell.length_b   1.000
_cell.length_c   1.000
_cell.angle_alpha   90.00
_cell.angle_beta   90.00
_cell.angle_gamma   90.00
#
_symmetry.space_group_name_H-M   'P 1'
#
loop_
_entity.id
_entity.type
_entity.pdbx_description
1 polymer ?
#
loop_
_entity_poly.entity_id
_entity_poly.type
_entity_poly.pdbx_seq_one_letter_code
_entity_poly.pdbx_strand_id
1 'polypeptide(L)'
;ALAVADTLPAGSHRDALRLRCLEARALVEMRRSRVPGADRRAALDRIVDTWAEVLEVLPESAPSRAGILHSHGVALMLRGQLDGSEDGLLDAVRVLRRCVAETSGKSPDLAVR
;
A
#
# COMPACT_ATOMS: atom_id res chain seq x y z
N ALA A 1 34.70 -24.11 3.11
CA ALA A 1 34.76 -22.96 2.17
C ALA A 1 33.33 -22.76 1.67
N LEU A 2 32.55 -21.88 2.32
CA LEU A 2 32.42 -20.44 1.96
C LEU A 2 31.91 -20.34 0.51
N ALA A 3 30.75 -19.79 0.17
CA ALA A 3 30.06 -18.61 0.70
C ALA A 3 28.72 -18.50 -0.12
N VAL A 4 27.58 -17.94 0.27
CA VAL A 4 27.14 -17.01 1.32
C VAL A 4 25.63 -17.27 1.46
N ALA A 5 25.17 -17.59 2.67
CA ALA A 5 23.75 -17.57 3.06
C ALA A 5 23.38 -16.27 3.81
N ASP A 6 24.24 -15.25 3.76
CA ASP A 6 23.98 -13.89 4.24
C ASP A 6 23.58 -13.00 3.06
N THR A 7 22.39 -12.41 2.98
CA THR A 7 21.95 -11.41 3.94
C THR A 7 20.43 -11.23 3.81
N LEU A 8 19.65 -11.98 4.59
CA LEU A 8 18.30 -11.53 4.94
C LEU A 8 18.47 -10.62 6.17
N PRO A 9 18.33 -9.29 6.05
CA PRO A 9 18.41 -8.43 7.21
C PRO A 9 17.31 -8.80 8.21
N ALA A 10 17.59 -8.54 9.49
CA ALA A 10 16.74 -8.86 10.64
C ALA A 10 15.42 -8.07 10.67
N GLY A 11 14.53 -8.37 9.72
CA GLY A 11 13.09 -8.06 9.62
C GLY A 11 12.32 -9.36 9.30
N SER A 12 12.73 -10.42 10.03
CA SER A 12 12.44 -11.83 9.81
C SER A 12 10.95 -12.11 9.60
N HIS A 13 10.59 -13.05 8.73
CA HIS A 13 9.31 -13.79 8.58
C HIS A 13 8.00 -13.17 9.13
N ARG A 14 7.94 -12.72 10.38
CA ARG A 14 6.91 -11.83 10.94
C ARG A 14 6.60 -10.60 10.09
N ASP A 15 7.56 -9.91 9.49
CA ASP A 15 7.24 -8.73 8.67
C ASP A 15 6.60 -9.13 7.34
N ALA A 16 7.06 -10.24 6.75
CA ALA A 16 6.44 -10.83 5.56
C ALA A 16 5.04 -11.41 5.86
N LEU A 17 4.86 -12.01 7.04
CA LEU A 17 3.57 -12.53 7.50
C LEU A 17 2.61 -11.39 7.86
N ARG A 18 3.11 -10.32 8.50
CA ARG A 18 2.38 -9.09 8.79
C ARG A 18 1.94 -8.42 7.49
N LEU A 19 2.82 -8.32 6.49
CA LEU A 19 2.50 -7.83 5.16
C LEU A 19 1.36 -8.66 4.53
N ARG A 20 1.50 -9.99 4.48
CA ARG A 20 0.44 -10.87 3.96
C ARG A 20 -0.88 -10.76 4.72
N CYS A 21 -0.84 -10.62 6.04
CA CYS A 21 -2.04 -10.45 6.86
C CYS A 21 -2.73 -9.11 6.61
N LEU A 22 -1.96 -8.04 6.42
CA LEU A 22 -2.48 -6.70 6.12
C LEU A 22 -3.04 -6.65 4.69
N GLU A 23 -2.37 -7.27 3.72
CA GLU A 23 -2.88 -7.44 2.35
C GLU A 23 -4.20 -8.24 2.35
N ALA A 24 -4.25 -9.36 3.07
CA ALA A 24 -5.46 -10.17 3.19
C ALA A 24 -6.60 -9.38 3.85
N ARG A 25 -6.30 -8.59 4.90
CA ARG A 25 -7.28 -7.71 5.58
C ARG A 25 -7.84 -6.68 4.60
N ALA A 26 -6.98 -5.98 3.86
CA ALA A 26 -7.41 -4.98 2.88
C ALA A 26 -8.27 -5.58 1.76
N LEU A 27 -7.93 -6.77 1.26
CA LEU A 27 -8.73 -7.48 0.26
C LEU A 27 -10.11 -7.90 0.79
N VAL A 28 -10.17 -8.38 2.03
CA VAL A 28 -11.44 -8.74 2.68
C VAL A 28 -12.31 -7.49 2.87
N GLU A 29 -11.73 -6.39 3.33
CA GLU A 29 -12.47 -5.13 3.49
C GLU A 29 -12.90 -4.53 2.16
N MET A 30 -12.09 -4.66 1.11
CA MET A 30 -12.46 -4.25 -0.24
C MET A 30 -13.65 -5.06 -0.78
N ARG A 31 -13.76 -6.33 -0.40
CA ARG A 31 -14.94 -7.15 -0.72
C ARG A 31 -16.14 -6.72 0.12
N ARG A 32 -15.96 -6.49 1.42
CA ARG A 32 -17.03 -6.01 2.32
C ARG A 32 -17.60 -4.67 1.87
N SER A 33 -16.78 -3.75 1.38
CA SER A 33 -17.21 -2.44 0.89
C SER A 33 -18.16 -2.50 -0.32
N ARG A 34 -18.24 -3.66 -0.99
CA ARG A 34 -19.12 -3.94 -2.14
C ARG A 34 -20.37 -4.72 -1.76
N VAL A 35 -20.50 -5.19 -0.51
CA VAL A 35 -21.68 -5.93 -0.05
C VAL A 35 -22.83 -4.94 0.20
N PRO A 36 -24.03 -5.16 -0.37
CA PRO A 36 -25.20 -4.33 -0.08
C PRO A 36 -25.50 -4.29 1.42
N GLY A 37 -25.70 -3.10 1.97
CA GLY A 37 -25.98 -2.88 3.39
C GLY A 37 -24.75 -2.88 4.31
N ALA A 38 -23.55 -3.13 3.78
CA ALA A 38 -22.31 -2.95 4.55
C ALA A 38 -21.92 -1.47 4.61
N ASP A 39 -21.30 -1.06 5.73
CA ASP A 39 -20.72 0.26 5.85
C ASP A 39 -19.46 0.38 4.99
N ARG A 40 -19.66 0.85 3.76
CA ARG A 40 -18.62 1.07 2.76
C ARG A 40 -17.58 2.08 3.25
N ARG A 41 -17.98 3.10 3.99
CA ARG A 41 -17.08 4.14 4.50
C ARG A 41 -16.14 3.55 5.54
N ALA A 42 -16.69 2.86 6.54
CA ALA A 42 -15.89 2.20 7.57
C ALA A 42 -14.99 1.09 7.02
N ALA A 43 -15.37 0.42 5.93
CA ALA A 43 -14.51 -0.52 5.23
C ALA A 43 -13.31 0.20 4.56
N LEU A 44 -13.55 1.32 3.88
CA LEU A 44 -12.50 2.10 3.23
C LEU A 44 -11.52 2.72 4.22
N ASP A 45 -12.00 3.27 5.34
CA ASP A 45 -11.13 3.81 6.39
C ASP A 45 -10.19 2.73 6.95
N ARG A 46 -10.72 1.52 7.23
CA ARG A 46 -9.90 0.40 7.66
C ARG A 46 -8.86 -0.01 6.62
N ILE A 47 -9.17 0.05 5.32
CA ILE A 47 -8.20 -0.25 4.25
C ILE A 47 -7.10 0.81 4.22
N VAL A 48 -7.44 2.09 4.33
CA VAL A 48 -6.48 3.21 4.36
C VAL A 48 -5.51 3.03 5.52
N ASP A 49 -6.02 2.82 6.74
CA ASP A 49 -5.20 2.63 7.93
C ASP A 49 -4.30 1.40 7.82
N THR A 50 -4.84 0.30 7.26
CA THR A 50 -4.07 -0.92 7.00
C THR A 50 -2.85 -0.67 6.14
N TRP A 51 -3.01 0.05 5.03
CA TRP A 51 -1.88 0.31 4.14
C TRP A 51 -0.90 1.33 4.73
N ALA A 52 -1.38 2.31 5.50
CA ALA A 52 -0.51 3.22 6.24
C ALA A 52 0.36 2.44 7.25
N GLU A 53 -0.22 1.53 8.03
CA GLU A 53 0.52 0.65 8.95
C GLU A 53 1.58 -0.20 8.24
N VAL A 54 1.29 -0.69 7.02
CA VAL A 54 2.28 -1.42 6.21
C VAL A 54 3.45 -0.50 5.84
N LEU A 55 3.16 0.72 5.39
CA LEU A 55 4.18 1.65 4.89
C LEU A 55 5.12 2.16 6.00
N GLU A 56 4.66 2.17 7.26
CA GLU A 56 5.48 2.50 8.43
C GLU A 56 6.53 1.42 8.72
N VAL A 57 6.18 0.13 8.53
CA VAL A 57 7.09 -0.99 8.81
C VAL A 57 7.94 -1.39 7.61
N LEU A 58 7.50 -1.06 6.39
CA LEU A 58 8.15 -1.50 5.17
C LEU A 58 9.33 -0.58 4.81
N PRO A 59 10.57 -1.11 4.66
CA PRO A 59 11.73 -0.32 4.26
C PRO A 59 11.51 0.40 2.93
N GLU A 60 12.08 1.60 2.75
CA GLU A 60 11.96 2.36 1.49
C GLU A 60 12.57 1.61 0.29
N SER A 61 13.61 0.81 0.55
CA SER A 61 14.26 -0.04 -0.45
C SER A 61 13.44 -1.27 -0.85
N ALA A 62 12.35 -1.59 -0.16
CA ALA A 62 11.56 -2.79 -0.44
C ALA A 62 10.95 -2.74 -1.86
N PRO A 63 11.13 -3.78 -2.71
CA PRO A 63 10.56 -3.81 -4.05
C PRO A 63 9.03 -3.73 -4.07
N SER A 64 8.36 -4.29 -3.05
CA SER A 64 6.90 -4.30 -2.93
C SER A 64 6.30 -2.95 -2.54
N ARG A 65 7.09 -1.98 -2.05
CA ARG A 65 6.60 -0.71 -1.50
C ARG A 65 5.78 0.11 -2.50
N ALA A 66 6.18 0.12 -3.77
CA ALA A 66 5.42 0.78 -4.83
C ALA A 66 4.01 0.17 -4.99
N GLY A 67 3.87 -1.16 -4.93
CA GLY A 67 2.57 -1.82 -4.98
C GLY A 67 1.66 -1.51 -3.77
N ILE A 68 2.25 -1.34 -2.59
CA ILE A 68 1.54 -0.92 -1.38
C ILE A 68 1.07 0.55 -1.51
N LEU A 69 1.94 1.45 -2.00
CA LEU A 69 1.58 2.83 -2.27
C LEU A 69 0.44 2.93 -3.29
N HIS A 70 0.48 2.13 -4.36
CA HIS A 70 -0.62 2.05 -5.32
C HIS A 70 -1.94 1.67 -4.62
N SER A 71 -1.92 0.61 -3.83
CA SER A 71 -3.11 0.11 -3.13
C SER A 71 -3.66 1.11 -2.11
N HIS A 72 -2.77 1.81 -1.40
CA HIS A 72 -3.13 2.90 -0.49
C HIS A 72 -3.78 4.08 -1.22
N GLY A 73 -3.18 4.52 -2.33
CA GLY A 73 -3.70 5.61 -3.15
C GLY A 73 -5.08 5.31 -3.74
N VAL A 74 -5.32 4.06 -4.18
CA VAL A 74 -6.64 3.63 -4.67
C VAL A 74 -7.68 3.65 -3.54
N ALA A 75 -7.33 3.22 -2.32
CA ALA A 75 -8.24 3.28 -1.19
C ALA A 75 -8.63 4.72 -0.83
N LEU A 76 -7.65 5.64 -0.80
CA LEU A 76 -7.88 7.07 -0.58
C LEU A 76 -8.77 7.68 -1.67
N MET A 77 -8.54 7.32 -2.95
CA MET A 77 -9.36 7.78 -4.06
C MET A 77 -10.81 7.33 -3.90
N LEU A 78 -11.05 6.04 -3.60
CA LEU A 78 -12.39 5.52 -3.39
C LEU A 78 -13.11 6.16 -2.20
N ARG A 79 -12.37 6.49 -1.13
CA ARG A 79 -12.91 7.23 0.02
C ARG A 79 -13.27 8.67 -0.36
N GLY A 80 -12.34 9.38 -1.00
CA GLY A 80 -12.57 10.76 -1.46
C GLY A 80 -13.77 10.85 -2.41
N GLN A 81 -13.95 9.88 -3.31
CA GLN A 81 -15.13 9.78 -4.17
C GLN A 81 -16.42 9.52 -3.40
N LEU A 82 -16.39 8.64 -2.40
CA LEU A 82 -17.56 8.35 -1.56
C LEU A 82 -17.99 9.58 -0.76
N ASP A 83 -17.03 10.37 -0.29
CA ASP A 83 -17.25 11.52 0.57
C ASP A 83 -17.49 12.82 -0.20
N GLY A 84 -17.21 12.84 -1.52
CA GLY A 84 -17.12 14.08 -2.29
C GLY A 84 -15.98 15.00 -1.80
N SER A 85 -14.93 14.43 -1.20
CA SER A 85 -13.83 15.17 -0.58
C SER A 85 -12.70 15.44 -1.57
N GLU A 86 -12.51 16.71 -1.94
CA GLU A 86 -11.38 17.14 -2.78
C GLU A 86 -10.03 16.88 -2.09
N ASP A 87 -9.93 17.18 -0.79
CA ASP A 87 -8.73 16.88 0.00
C ASP A 87 -8.38 15.39 -0.01
N GLY A 88 -9.39 14.51 0.13
CA GLY A 88 -9.19 13.07 0.05
C GLY A 88 -8.69 12.61 -1.33
N LEU A 89 -9.10 13.28 -2.41
CA LEU A 89 -8.59 13.02 -3.76
C LEU A 89 -7.16 13.57 -3.93
N LEU A 90 -6.84 14.73 -3.36
CA LEU A 90 -5.48 15.27 -3.35
C LEU A 90 -4.52 14.35 -2.59
N ASP A 91 -4.96 13.79 -1.46
CA ASP A 91 -4.20 12.78 -0.71
C ASP A 91 -3.89 11.57 -1.57
N ALA A 92 -4.88 11.06 -2.31
CA ALA A 92 -4.70 9.95 -3.25
C ALA A 92 -3.66 10.29 -4.34
N VAL A 93 -3.73 11.49 -4.92
CA VAL A 93 -2.76 11.96 -5.92
C VAL A 93 -1.34 12.01 -5.36
N ARG A 94 -1.16 12.52 -4.13
CA ARG A 94 0.18 12.57 -3.50
C ARG A 94 0.76 11.16 -3.33
N VAL A 95 -0.05 10.21 -2.85
CA VAL A 95 0.38 8.83 -2.66
C VAL A 95 0.69 8.12 -3.99
N LEU A 96 -0.15 8.32 -5.01
CA LEU A 96 0.08 7.73 -6.34
C LEU A 96 1.30 8.32 -7.05
N ARG A 97 1.60 9.62 -6.86
CA ARG A 97 2.85 10.21 -7.36
C ARG A 97 4.08 9.59 -6.70
N ARG A 98 4.03 9.32 -5.39
CA ARG A 98 5.11 8.61 -4.69
C ARG A 98 5.29 7.19 -5.24
N CYS A 99 4.20 6.48 -5.53
CA CYS A 99 4.26 5.15 -6.20
C CYS A 99 5.04 5.21 -7.51
N VAL A 100 4.76 6.19 -8.38
CA VAL A 100 5.47 6.36 -9.66
C VAL A 100 6.94 6.67 -9.40
N ALA A 101 7.24 7.64 -8.54
CA ALA A 101 8.63 8.03 -8.24
C ALA A 101 9.47 6.85 -7.71
N GLU A 102 8.91 6.01 -6.83
CA GLU A 102 9.61 4.84 -6.32
C GLU A 102 9.78 3.74 -7.38
N THR A 103 8.85 3.61 -8.33
CA THR A 103 8.97 2.66 -9.46
C THR A 103 10.08 3.12 -10.41
N SER A 104 10.05 4.40 -10.78
CA SER A 104 11.07 5.07 -11.60
C SER A 104 12.47 4.99 -10.98
N GLY A 105 12.62 5.30 -9.68
CA GLY A 105 13.91 5.19 -9.00
C GLY A 105 14.49 3.77 -8.94
N LYS A 106 13.62 2.74 -8.97
CA LYS A 106 13.99 1.32 -8.97
C LYS A 106 14.10 0.72 -10.38
N SER A 107 13.72 1.47 -11.40
CA SER A 107 13.78 1.07 -12.81
C SER A 107 14.16 2.30 -13.63
N PRO A 108 15.46 2.57 -13.83
CA PRO A 108 15.96 3.77 -14.51
C PRO A 108 15.33 4.00 -15.90
N ASP A 109 14.92 2.93 -16.59
CA ASP A 109 14.19 2.98 -17.87
C ASP A 109 12.81 3.65 -17.78
N LEU A 110 12.24 3.73 -16.57
CA LEU A 110 10.99 4.43 -16.23
C LEU A 110 11.23 5.77 -15.52
N ALA A 111 12.48 6.12 -15.19
CA ALA A 111 12.82 7.38 -14.53
C ALA A 111 12.87 8.58 -15.48
N VAL A 112 12.86 8.33 -16.79
CA VAL A 112 12.96 9.36 -17.82
C VAL A 112 11.80 9.20 -18.79
N ARG A 113 10.73 9.96 -18.58
CA ARG A 113 9.87 10.50 -19.64
C ARG A 113 9.19 11.78 -19.16
#